data_AF-A0A3P1X846-F1
#
_entry.id   AF-A0A3P1X846-F1
#
_cell.length_a   1.000
_cell.length_b   1.000
_cell.length_c   1.000
_cell.angle_alpha   90.00
_cell.angle_beta   90.00
_cell.angle_gamma   90.00
#
_symmetry.space_group_name_H-M   'P 1'
#
loop_
_entity.id
_entity.type
_entity.pdbx_description
1 polymer ?
#
loop_
_entity_poly.entity_id
_entity_poly.type
_entity_poly.pdbx_seq_one_letter_code
_entity_poly.pdbx_strand_id
1 'polypeptide(L)'
;WPCPHCGEYFQPCGDVVAGFRDIADPVLASEAAYIQCPSCSGRIMPEQKRELNGRGVWLRDGESINADGSRYGDPRRSRIASFWMEGPAAAYQTLSQLVYKLLTAEQEYETTGSEETLKTVINTDWGLPYLPRASMEQRKS
;
A
#
# COMPACT_ATOMS: atom_id res chain seq x y z
N TRP A 1 1.48 -8.75 6.48
CA TRP A 1 0.65 -9.97 6.46
C TRP A 1 1.51 -11.19 6.18
N PRO A 2 1.21 -12.36 6.75
CA PRO A 2 1.73 -13.63 6.23
C PRO A 2 1.06 -13.96 4.90
N CYS A 3 1.82 -14.22 3.85
CA CYS A 3 1.28 -14.63 2.57
C CYS A 3 0.50 -15.96 2.72
N PRO A 4 -0.74 -16.09 2.22
CA PRO A 4 -1.49 -17.34 2.29
C PRO A 4 -0.91 -18.44 1.38
N HIS A 5 -0.03 -18.08 0.44
CA HIS A 5 0.57 -19.01 -0.53
C HIS A 5 1.90 -19.58 -0.05
N CYS A 6 2.80 -18.74 0.47
CA CYS A 6 4.15 -19.16 0.87
C CYS A 6 4.48 -18.93 2.35
N GLY A 7 3.60 -18.31 3.14
CA GLY A 7 3.84 -18.01 4.56
C GLY A 7 4.73 -16.80 4.82
N GLU A 8 5.54 -16.37 3.85
CA GLU A 8 6.42 -15.20 4.00
C GLU A 8 5.65 -13.95 4.42
N TYR A 9 6.20 -13.23 5.40
CA TYR A 9 5.62 -11.99 5.87
C TYR A 9 6.06 -10.83 4.99
N PHE A 10 5.12 -9.95 4.65
CA PHE A 10 5.40 -8.74 3.88
C PHE A 10 4.50 -7.58 4.36
N GLN A 11 4.91 -6.35 4.04
CA GLN A 11 4.07 -5.17 4.28
C GLN A 11 3.08 -5.01 3.11
N PRO A 12 1.77 -4.94 3.38
CA PRO A 12 0.77 -4.57 2.37
C PRO A 12 0.80 -3.06 2.11
N CYS A 13 1.82 -2.60 1.39
CA CYS A 13 2.03 -1.22 0.95
C CYS A 13 1.57 -0.97 -0.49
N GLY A 14 1.70 0.27 -0.96
CA GLY A 14 1.42 0.63 -2.35
C GLY A 14 2.19 -0.20 -3.40
N ASP A 15 3.45 -0.53 -3.12
CA ASP A 15 4.34 -1.23 -4.07
C ASP A 15 3.88 -2.66 -4.41
N VAL A 16 3.08 -3.27 -3.54
CA VAL A 16 2.56 -4.63 -3.74
C VAL A 16 1.13 -4.64 -4.28
N VAL A 17 0.52 -3.48 -4.56
CA VAL A 17 -0.76 -3.40 -5.26
C VAL A 17 -0.53 -3.54 -6.76
N ALA A 18 -1.20 -4.48 -7.40
CA ALA A 18 -0.98 -4.84 -8.80
C ALA A 18 -2.30 -5.04 -9.57
N GLY A 19 -2.21 -5.25 -10.88
CA GLY A 19 -3.33 -5.64 -11.73
C GLY A 19 -4.19 -4.52 -12.29
N PHE A 20 -3.92 -3.26 -11.92
CA PHE A 20 -4.78 -2.12 -12.27
C PHE A 20 -4.15 -1.14 -13.30
N ARG A 21 -2.82 -1.14 -13.47
CA ARG A 21 -2.11 -0.11 -14.25
C ARG A 21 -2.35 -0.17 -15.77
N ASP A 22 -2.68 -1.34 -16.31
CA ASP A 22 -2.87 -1.55 -17.77
C ASP A 22 -4.35 -1.41 -18.20
N ILE A 23 -5.23 -0.89 -17.34
CA ILE A 23 -6.67 -0.76 -17.58
C ILE A 23 -7.03 0.72 -17.59
N ALA A 24 -7.53 1.22 -18.72
CA ALA A 24 -7.80 2.65 -18.92
C ALA A 24 -9.01 3.15 -18.12
N ASP A 25 -10.04 2.33 -17.95
CA ASP A 25 -11.23 2.69 -17.18
C ASP A 25 -10.94 2.55 -15.68
N PRO A 26 -11.03 3.64 -14.87
CA PRO A 26 -10.69 3.59 -13.45
C PRO A 26 -11.57 2.64 -12.64
N VAL A 27 -12.83 2.43 -13.04
CA VAL A 27 -13.73 1.49 -12.35
C VAL A 27 -13.23 0.07 -12.57
N LEU A 28 -13.05 -0.35 -13.82
CA LEU A 28 -12.55 -1.68 -14.17
C LEU A 28 -11.14 -1.93 -13.60
N ALA A 29 -10.26 -0.92 -13.65
CA ALA A 29 -8.92 -0.99 -13.07
C ALA A 29 -8.97 -1.25 -11.57
N SER A 30 -9.87 -0.56 -10.85
CA SER A 30 -10.02 -0.70 -9.41
C SER A 30 -10.56 -2.06 -9.00
N GLU A 31 -11.47 -2.64 -9.78
CA GLU A 31 -12.04 -3.98 -9.55
C GLU A 31 -11.01 -5.08 -9.82
N ALA A 32 -10.11 -4.88 -10.78
CA ALA A 32 -9.04 -5.83 -11.10
C ALA A 32 -7.88 -5.81 -10.10
N ALA A 33 -7.79 -4.80 -9.24
CA ALA A 33 -6.67 -4.63 -8.32
C ALA A 33 -6.57 -5.76 -7.28
N TYR A 34 -5.35 -6.24 -7.04
CA TYR A 34 -5.05 -7.26 -6.04
C TYR A 34 -3.72 -6.96 -5.34
N ILE A 35 -3.43 -7.65 -4.23
CA ILE A 35 -2.13 -7.60 -3.57
C ILE A 35 -1.25 -8.73 -4.09
N GLN A 36 -0.08 -8.41 -4.62
CA GLN A 36 0.89 -9.38 -5.10
C GLN A 36 1.94 -9.67 -4.03
N CYS A 37 2.12 -10.93 -3.65
CA CYS A 37 3.20 -11.29 -2.74
C CYS A 37 4.56 -11.00 -3.39
N PRO A 38 5.46 -10.24 -2.74
CA PRO A 38 6.78 -9.95 -3.29
C PRO A 38 7.69 -11.19 -3.34
N SER A 39 7.44 -12.19 -2.49
CA SER A 39 8.29 -13.39 -2.38
C SER A 39 7.93 -14.49 -3.38
N CYS A 40 6.63 -14.73 -3.62
CA CYS A 40 6.16 -15.82 -4.48
C CYS A 40 5.30 -15.38 -5.66
N SER A 41 5.07 -14.07 -5.82
CA SER A 41 4.18 -13.48 -6.85
C SER A 41 2.71 -13.93 -6.79
N GLY A 42 2.32 -14.68 -5.74
CA GLY A 42 0.95 -15.13 -5.52
C GLY A 42 -0.01 -13.95 -5.37
N ARG A 43 -1.17 -14.06 -6.03
CA ARG A 43 -2.23 -13.05 -6.00
C ARG A 43 -3.09 -13.22 -4.76
N ILE A 44 -3.27 -12.15 -4.01
CA ILE A 44 -4.09 -12.10 -2.80
C ILE A 44 -5.25 -11.15 -3.10
N MET A 45 -6.46 -11.70 -3.09
CA MET A 45 -7.65 -10.98 -3.50
C MET A 45 -8.17 -10.06 -2.37
N PRO A 46 -8.86 -8.95 -2.69
CA PRO A 46 -9.36 -8.00 -1.71
C PRO A 46 -10.20 -8.61 -0.59
N GLU A 47 -10.94 -9.69 -0.86
CA GLU A 47 -11.81 -10.38 0.11
C GLU A 47 -11.00 -11.01 1.25
N GLN A 48 -9.74 -11.38 1.00
CA GLN A 48 -8.84 -11.97 1.99
C GLN A 48 -8.29 -10.93 2.98
N LYS A 49 -8.47 -9.63 2.69
CA LYS A 49 -7.93 -8.52 3.51
C LYS A 49 -8.31 -8.64 4.98
N ARG A 50 -9.57 -8.94 5.29
CA ARG A 50 -10.05 -9.00 6.69
C ARG A 50 -9.34 -10.09 7.47
N GLU A 51 -9.21 -11.28 6.89
CA GLU A 51 -8.49 -12.40 7.51
C GLU A 51 -7.01 -12.05 7.71
N LEU A 52 -6.36 -11.53 6.66
CA LEU A 52 -4.93 -11.22 6.70
C LEU A 52 -4.59 -10.06 7.63
N ASN A 53 -5.47 -9.08 7.77
CA ASN A 53 -5.37 -8.05 8.80
C ASN A 53 -5.42 -8.64 10.21
N GLY A 54 -6.28 -9.63 10.46
CA GLY A 54 -6.34 -10.35 11.75
C GLY A 54 -5.07 -11.17 12.05
N ARG A 55 -4.33 -11.56 11.01
CA ARG A 55 -3.04 -12.28 11.11
C ARG A 55 -1.82 -11.35 11.03
N GLY A 56 -2.04 -10.04 10.88
CA GLY A 56 -0.99 -9.05 10.82
C GLY A 56 -0.22 -8.96 12.13
N VAL A 57 1.06 -8.66 12.04
CA VAL A 57 1.93 -8.43 13.20
C VAL A 57 2.51 -7.03 13.11
N TRP A 58 2.55 -6.34 14.25
CA TRP A 58 3.31 -5.11 14.39
C TRP A 58 4.76 -5.44 14.73
N LEU A 59 5.68 -4.89 13.93
CA LEU A 59 7.11 -4.97 14.15
C LEU A 59 7.61 -3.66 14.74
N ARG A 60 8.61 -3.75 15.60
CA ARG A 60 9.36 -2.58 16.04
C ARG A 60 10.29 -2.12 14.94
N ASP A 61 10.66 -0.84 14.98
CA ASP A 61 11.73 -0.32 14.15
C ASP A 61 13.02 -1.13 14.39
N GLY A 62 13.64 -1.65 13.32
CA GLY A 62 14.78 -2.57 13.36
C GLY A 62 14.44 -4.06 13.58
N GLU A 63 13.17 -4.43 13.72
CA GLU A 63 12.72 -5.82 13.85
C GLU A 63 12.23 -6.39 12.50
N SER A 64 12.41 -7.68 12.31
CA SER A 64 11.95 -8.45 11.15
C SER A 64 11.32 -9.76 11.61
N ILE A 65 10.62 -10.46 10.71
CA ILE A 65 9.92 -11.71 11.02
C ILE A 65 10.06 -12.70 9.86
N ASN A 66 10.36 -13.96 10.20
CA ASN A 66 10.45 -15.06 9.25
C ASN A 66 9.08 -15.70 8.99
N ALA A 67 8.98 -16.53 7.95
CA ALA A 67 7.76 -17.27 7.62
C ALA A 67 7.23 -18.16 8.77
N ASP A 68 8.10 -18.66 9.65
CA ASP A 68 7.70 -19.46 10.83
C ASP A 68 7.18 -18.61 12.00
N GLY A 69 7.15 -17.28 11.85
CA GLY A 69 6.72 -16.32 12.87
C GLY A 69 7.81 -15.93 13.87
N SER A 70 9.03 -16.47 13.75
CA SER A 70 10.17 -16.06 14.58
C SER A 70 10.61 -14.64 14.24
N ARG A 71 10.81 -13.81 15.27
CA ARG A 71 11.25 -12.42 15.12
C ARG A 71 12.75 -12.30 15.33
N TYR A 72 13.38 -11.41 14.59
CA TYR A 72 14.82 -11.15 14.65
C TYR A 72 15.14 -9.68 14.36
N GLY A 73 16.41 -9.29 14.53
CA GLY A 73 16.89 -7.91 14.36
C GLY A 73 17.28 -7.24 15.67
N ASP A 74 17.58 -5.94 15.62
CA ASP A 74 17.93 -5.11 16.79
C ASP A 74 16.84 -4.05 17.00
N PRO A 75 15.75 -4.38 17.73
CA PRO A 75 14.61 -3.51 17.85
C PRO A 75 14.96 -2.25 18.65
N ARG A 76 14.61 -1.09 18.10
CA ARG A 76 14.81 0.22 18.74
C ARG A 76 14.20 0.24 20.15
N ARG A 77 15.02 0.64 21.13
CA ARG A 77 14.59 0.85 22.52
C ARG A 77 14.00 2.25 22.66
N SER A 78 12.72 2.33 23.00
CA SER A 78 11.99 3.58 23.21
C SER A 78 11.00 3.43 24.36
N ARG A 79 10.69 4.55 25.04
CA ARG A 79 9.60 4.63 26.03
C ARG A 79 8.22 4.80 25.36
N ILE A 80 8.19 5.08 24.06
CA ILE A 80 7.00 5.30 23.25
C ILE A 80 6.96 4.24 22.16
N ALA A 81 5.81 3.58 22.00
CA ALA A 81 5.53 2.72 20.86
C ALA A 81 4.70 3.49 19.82
N SER A 82 5.29 3.73 18.64
CA SER A 82 4.63 4.37 17.50
C SER A 82 4.59 3.38 16.34
N PHE A 83 3.44 3.28 15.68
CA PHE A 83 3.23 2.39 14.55
C PHE A 83 2.64 3.16 13.38
N TRP A 84 2.95 2.70 12.17
CA TRP A 84 2.45 3.25 10.92
C TRP A 84 2.00 2.10 10.01
N MET A 85 0.92 2.32 9.28
CA MET A 85 0.30 1.36 8.37
C MET A 85 -0.28 2.12 7.18
N GLU A 86 -0.02 1.63 5.98
CA GLU A 86 -0.54 2.19 4.73
C GLU A 86 -1.97 1.75 4.42
N GLY A 87 -2.59 2.46 3.47
CA GLY A 87 -3.97 2.27 3.01
C GLY A 87 -4.40 0.83 2.72
N PRO A 88 -3.60 -0.03 2.06
CA PRO A 88 -4.05 -1.38 1.70
C PRO A 88 -4.43 -2.24 2.92
N ALA A 89 -3.78 -2.05 4.08
CA ALA A 89 -4.16 -2.69 5.33
C ALA A 89 -5.15 -1.89 6.19
N ALA A 90 -5.31 -0.58 5.97
CA ALA A 90 -6.23 0.25 6.74
C ALA A 90 -7.69 -0.26 6.65
N ALA A 91 -8.41 -0.29 7.77
CA ALA A 91 -9.74 -0.90 7.85
C ALA A 91 -10.85 -0.08 7.16
N TYR A 92 -10.64 1.22 6.94
CA TYR A 92 -11.69 2.16 6.54
C TYR A 92 -12.06 2.11 5.05
N GLN A 93 -11.26 1.47 4.21
CA GLN A 93 -11.46 1.44 2.75
C GLN A 93 -11.20 0.05 2.17
N THR A 94 -11.91 -0.27 1.10
CA THR A 94 -11.59 -1.44 0.27
C THR A 94 -10.40 -1.14 -0.63
N LEU A 95 -9.72 -2.18 -1.13
CA LEU A 95 -8.62 -1.99 -2.07
C LEU A 95 -9.08 -1.31 -3.36
N SER A 96 -10.25 -1.70 -3.87
CA SER A 96 -10.87 -1.06 -5.04
C SER A 96 -11.12 0.43 -4.81
N GLN A 97 -11.69 0.83 -3.66
CA GLN A 97 -11.87 2.26 -3.36
C GLN A 97 -10.55 3.03 -3.35
N LEU A 98 -9.50 2.45 -2.76
CA LEU A 98 -8.18 3.06 -2.67
C LEU A 98 -7.56 3.28 -4.06
N VAL A 99 -7.65 2.27 -4.93
CA VAL A 99 -7.15 2.33 -6.30
C VAL A 99 -7.97 3.29 -7.16
N TYR A 100 -9.30 3.25 -7.07
CA TYR A 100 -10.19 4.14 -7.82
C TYR A 100 -9.88 5.61 -7.53
N LYS A 101 -9.72 5.96 -6.24
CA LYS A 101 -9.36 7.32 -5.82
C LYS A 101 -8.00 7.75 -6.35
N LEU A 102 -7.01 6.86 -6.34
CA LEU A 102 -5.69 7.14 -6.89
C LEU A 102 -5.79 7.46 -8.38
N LEU A 103 -6.41 6.58 -9.16
CA LEU A 103 -6.51 6.75 -10.61
C LEU A 103 -7.30 8.01 -11.00
N THR A 104 -8.40 8.29 -10.29
CA THR A 104 -9.18 9.51 -10.53
C THR A 104 -8.36 10.77 -10.21
N ALA A 105 -7.59 10.75 -9.12
CA ALA A 105 -6.73 11.88 -8.75
C ALA A 105 -5.55 12.07 -9.71
N GLU A 106 -4.99 10.97 -10.23
CA GLU A 106 -3.97 11.02 -11.29
C GLU A 106 -4.53 11.61 -12.59
N GLN A 107 -5.72 11.19 -13.00
CA GLN A 107 -6.40 11.71 -14.19
C GLN A 107 -6.78 13.20 -14.06
N GLU A 108 -7.23 13.63 -12.88
CA GLU A 108 -7.49 15.04 -12.59
C GLU A 108 -6.22 15.88 -12.72
N TYR A 109 -5.11 15.40 -12.13
CA TYR A 109 -3.81 16.04 -12.26
C TYR A 109 -3.37 16.13 -13.73
N GLU A 110 -3.49 15.06 -14.51
CA GLU A 110 -3.14 15.05 -15.94
C GLU A 110 -3.98 16.03 -16.76
N THR A 111 -5.26 16.20 -16.40
CA THR A 111 -6.19 17.08 -17.14
C THR A 111 -6.03 18.56 -16.75
N THR A 112 -5.76 18.84 -15.48
CA THR A 112 -5.84 20.20 -14.91
C THR A 112 -4.50 20.77 -14.46
N GLY A 113 -3.50 19.93 -14.22
CA GLY A 113 -2.25 20.28 -13.55
C GLY A 113 -2.37 20.49 -12.04
N SER A 114 -3.57 20.34 -11.45
CA SER A 114 -3.80 20.51 -10.02
C SER A 114 -3.33 19.29 -9.22
N GLU A 115 -2.51 19.50 -8.20
CA GLU A 115 -1.99 18.44 -7.33
C GLU A 115 -2.83 18.24 -6.04
N GLU A 116 -3.87 19.05 -5.80
CA GLU A 116 -4.58 19.08 -4.51
C GLU A 116 -5.29 17.75 -4.16
N THR A 117 -6.05 17.19 -5.12
CA THR A 117 -6.73 15.90 -4.92
C THR A 117 -5.72 14.77 -4.76
N LEU A 118 -4.68 14.75 -5.60
CA LEU A 118 -3.64 13.73 -5.55
C LEU A 118 -2.87 13.78 -4.22
N LYS A 119 -2.50 14.97 -3.76
CA LYS A 119 -1.87 15.18 -2.46
C LYS A 119 -2.75 14.67 -1.33
N THR A 120 -4.05 14.92 -1.39
CA THR A 120 -5.00 14.43 -0.38
C THR A 120 -5.02 12.91 -0.36
N VAL A 121 -5.26 12.28 -1.51
CA VAL A 121 -5.33 10.82 -1.65
C VAL A 121 -4.03 10.15 -1.15
N ILE A 122 -2.86 10.65 -1.53
CA ILE A 122 -1.58 10.07 -1.10
C ILE A 122 -1.38 10.19 0.42
N ASN A 123 -1.63 11.37 1.00
CA ASN A 123 -1.41 11.58 2.43
C ASN A 123 -2.43 10.84 3.31
N THR A 124 -3.72 10.87 2.94
CA THR A 124 -4.79 10.40 3.83
C THR A 124 -5.21 8.97 3.55
N ASP A 125 -5.36 8.60 2.27
CA ASP A 125 -5.86 7.27 1.90
C ASP A 125 -4.72 6.26 1.81
N TRP A 126 -3.60 6.61 1.17
CA TRP A 126 -2.43 5.74 1.09
C TRP A 126 -1.54 5.80 2.33
N GLY A 127 -1.64 6.88 3.12
CA GLY A 127 -0.85 7.05 4.34
C GLY A 127 0.63 7.34 4.06
N LEU A 128 0.93 7.88 2.88
CA LEU A 128 2.29 8.16 2.42
C LEU A 128 2.54 9.67 2.37
N PRO A 129 3.77 10.14 2.67
CA PRO A 129 4.09 11.55 2.51
C PRO A 129 4.04 11.93 1.01
N TYR A 130 3.16 12.88 0.67
CA TYR A 130 3.10 13.37 -0.70
C TYR A 130 4.35 14.15 -1.08
N LEU A 131 4.95 13.78 -2.21
CA LEU A 131 6.08 14.49 -2.82
C LEU A 131 5.55 15.27 -4.03
N PRO A 132 5.67 16.62 -4.06
CA PRO A 132 5.15 17.42 -5.17
C PRO A 132 5.73 17.01 -6.52
N ARG A 133 4.87 16.76 -7.52
CA ARG A 133 5.30 16.27 -8.84
C ARG A 133 6.08 17.35 -9.59
N ALA A 134 5.64 18.60 -9.51
CA ALA A 134 6.38 19.74 -10.08
C ALA A 134 7.85 19.83 -9.63
N SER A 135 8.15 19.43 -8.37
CA SER A 135 9.52 19.43 -7.84
C SER A 135 10.38 18.26 -8.36
N MET A 136 9.75 17.18 -8.79
CA MET A 136 10.42 16.01 -9.37
C MET A 136 10.71 16.19 -10.86
N GLU A 137 9.84 16.89 -11.59
CA GLU A 137 10.02 17.23 -13.01
C GLU A 137 11.17 18.24 -13.21
N GLN A 138 11.27 19.25 -12.33
CA GLN A 138 12.39 20.21 -12.34
C GLN A 138 13.76 19.57 -12.08
N ARG A 139 13.83 18.43 -11.39
CA ARG A 139 15.09 17.70 -11.14
C ARG A 139 15.51 16.79 -12.30
N LYS A 140 14.61 16.52 -13.26
CA LYS A 140 14.89 15.69 -14.44
C LYS A 140 15.22 16.52 -15.69
N SER A 141 15.05 17.84 -15.63
CA SER A 141 15.45 18.81 -16.65
C SER A 141 16.87 19.30 -16.41
#